data_AF-A0A6I5WFA8-F1
#
_entry.id   AF-A0A6I5WFA8-F1
#
_cell.length_a   1.000
_cell.length_b   1.000
_cell.length_c   1.000
_cell.angle_alpha   90.00
_cell.angle_beta   90.00
_cell.angle_gamma   90.00
#
_symmetry.space_group_name_H-M   'P 1'
#
loop_
_entity.id
_entity.type
_entity.pdbx_description
1 polymer ?
#
loop_
_entity_poly.entity_id
_entity_poly.type
_entity_poly.pdbx_seq_one_letter_code
_entity_poly.pdbx_strand_id
1 'polypeptide(L)'
;MTSGEGVDGGGRRVVPGVGGPVLTRDGQVVHGPLRLSDLVRRRPPGVTGHQWSTALRETYDLVVRAAGTGRVIVAVEIGPPPADGSPGQRVARMKDAVAAAVGLPVLRIGSSTLRPADHGPGIVAYVLDAHAYTNRWAGEPGVTGFRDIAGRLPDGRTGPVNDLGALTRAAAVEAYVARRLSDPIVRGLHVRWSGGPAEGWSWVEVRPGAVLVERVTVAEHRFTCGVDAARLAEDLATLAVGERLRTLDGAEPPLTSREELLAGIRGLAARRAELVDGFAFDHLCVD
;
A
#
# COMPACT_ATOMS: atom_id res chain seq x y z
N MET A 1 58.94 3.35 6.50
CA MET A 1 57.94 2.30 6.84
C MET A 1 56.73 2.99 7.41
N THR A 2 55.56 2.60 6.86
CA THR A 2 54.17 2.73 7.36
C THR A 2 53.56 4.11 7.62
N SER A 3 52.80 4.51 6.59
CA SER A 3 51.52 5.21 6.62
C SER A 3 50.49 4.60 7.61
N GLY A 4 49.51 5.40 8.03
CA GLY A 4 48.24 4.94 8.64
C GLY A 4 47.26 6.12 8.63
N GLU A 5 46.59 6.38 7.51
CA GLU A 5 45.23 5.91 7.17
C GLU A 5 44.13 6.56 8.01
N GLY A 6 43.38 7.43 7.32
CA GLY A 6 42.20 8.10 7.82
C GLY A 6 40.98 7.18 7.90
N VAL A 7 40.11 7.51 8.84
CA VAL A 7 38.77 6.98 8.93
C VAL A 7 37.83 8.08 8.45
N ASP A 8 37.63 8.14 7.13
CA ASP A 8 36.60 9.00 6.55
C ASP A 8 35.28 8.21 6.56
N GLY A 9 34.58 8.32 7.70
CA GLY A 9 33.24 7.78 7.90
C GLY A 9 32.28 8.42 6.91
N GLY A 10 31.94 7.70 5.85
CA GLY A 10 31.06 8.12 4.76
C GLY A 10 29.67 8.50 5.24
N GLY A 11 29.53 9.70 5.78
CA GLY A 11 28.27 10.32 6.15
C GLY A 11 27.41 10.47 4.90
N ARG A 12 26.27 9.77 4.88
CA ARG A 12 25.19 9.99 3.92
C ARG A 12 24.71 11.44 4.05
N ARG A 13 25.29 12.33 3.25
CA ARG A 13 24.88 13.74 3.20
C ARG A 13 23.55 13.85 2.46
N VAL A 14 22.54 14.28 3.21
CA VAL A 14 21.16 14.55 2.80
C VAL A 14 21.17 15.54 1.63
N VAL A 15 20.46 15.22 0.56
CA VAL A 15 20.18 16.15 -0.54
C VAL A 15 18.86 16.84 -0.23
N PRO A 16 18.77 18.18 -0.22
CA PRO A 16 17.49 18.87 -0.17
C PRO A 16 16.68 18.50 -1.40
N GLY A 17 15.48 17.94 -1.23
CA GLY A 17 14.56 17.72 -2.34
C GLY A 17 14.23 19.05 -3.02
N VAL A 18 14.13 19.04 -4.35
CA VAL A 18 13.64 20.19 -5.12
C VAL A 18 12.13 20.28 -4.90
N GLY A 19 11.73 21.04 -3.87
CA GLY A 19 10.34 21.17 -3.43
C GLY A 19 10.21 20.95 -1.92
N GLY A 20 9.37 21.76 -1.26
CA GLY A 20 9.07 21.63 0.17
C GLY A 20 8.40 20.29 0.51
N PRO A 21 8.33 19.94 1.80
CA PRO A 21 7.68 18.71 2.22
C PRO A 21 6.18 18.73 1.91
N VAL A 22 5.65 17.60 1.47
CA VAL A 22 4.21 17.39 1.22
C VAL A 22 3.48 17.15 2.54
N LEU A 23 4.17 16.55 3.52
CA LEU A 23 3.66 16.31 4.87
C LEU A 23 4.83 16.30 5.86
N THR A 24 4.60 16.79 7.08
CA THR A 24 5.48 16.55 8.23
C THR A 24 4.65 15.88 9.33
N ARG A 25 5.14 14.77 9.89
CA ARG A 25 4.42 13.99 10.89
C ARG A 25 5.40 13.25 11.80
N ASP A 26 5.21 13.39 13.12
CA ASP A 26 6.00 12.69 14.15
C ASP A 26 7.53 12.75 13.95
N GLY A 27 8.08 13.94 13.68
CA GLY A 27 9.52 14.10 13.43
C GLY A 27 10.00 13.48 12.12
N GLN A 28 9.08 13.13 11.22
CA GLN A 28 9.35 12.63 9.87
C GLN A 28 8.84 13.62 8.82
N VAL A 29 9.57 13.69 7.71
CA VAL A 29 9.32 14.60 6.60
C VAL A 29 9.04 13.76 5.37
N VAL A 30 7.88 13.98 4.75
CA VAL A 30 7.46 13.30 3.52
C VAL A 30 7.70 14.23 2.34
N HIS A 31 8.55 13.79 1.43
CA HIS A 31 8.78 14.45 0.15
C HIS A 31 7.88 13.82 -0.92
N GLY A 32 7.52 14.62 -1.91
CA GLY A 32 6.88 14.14 -3.14
C GLY A 32 7.82 13.27 -3.98
N PRO A 33 7.56 13.16 -5.29
CA PRO A 33 8.29 12.23 -6.15
C PRO A 33 9.80 12.51 -6.16
N LEU A 34 10.61 11.48 -5.85
CA LEU A 34 12.07 11.55 -5.90
C LEU A 34 12.64 10.39 -6.72
N ARG A 35 13.66 10.67 -7.55
CA ARG A 35 14.34 9.63 -8.31
C ARG A 35 15.21 8.79 -7.40
N LEU A 36 15.45 7.53 -7.76
CA LEU A 36 16.40 6.69 -7.04
C LEU A 36 17.81 7.31 -7.03
N SER A 37 18.18 8.08 -8.06
CA SER A 37 19.43 8.86 -8.08
C SER A 37 19.55 9.92 -6.98
N ASP A 38 18.42 10.41 -6.46
CA ASP A 38 18.39 11.39 -5.38
C ASP A 38 18.57 10.71 -4.00
N LEU A 39 18.37 9.39 -3.95
CA LEU A 39 18.45 8.57 -2.74
C LEU A 39 19.78 7.83 -2.61
N VAL A 40 20.41 7.48 -3.75
CA VAL A 40 21.63 6.66 -3.78
C VAL A 40 22.65 7.26 -4.74
N ARG A 41 23.87 7.48 -4.23
CA ARG A 41 24.97 8.11 -5.00
C ARG A 41 25.94 7.14 -5.67
N ARG A 42 26.13 5.95 -5.11
CA ARG A 42 27.14 4.98 -5.58
C ARG A 42 26.49 3.64 -5.91
N ARG A 43 26.94 3.02 -6.99
CA ARG A 43 26.50 1.68 -7.38
C ARG A 43 26.94 0.67 -6.31
N PRO A 44 26.02 -0.10 -5.71
CA PRO A 44 26.38 -1.14 -4.75
C PRO A 44 27.07 -2.33 -5.45
N PRO A 45 27.86 -3.14 -4.73
CA PRO A 45 28.38 -4.40 -5.25
C PRO A 45 27.25 -5.35 -5.63
N GLY A 46 27.49 -6.23 -6.61
CA GLY A 46 26.48 -7.21 -7.07
C GLY A 46 25.41 -6.66 -8.02
N VAL A 47 25.36 -5.34 -8.25
CA VAL A 47 24.47 -4.72 -9.23
C VAL A 47 25.22 -4.44 -10.54
N THR A 48 24.68 -4.91 -11.65
CA THR A 48 25.26 -4.68 -12.98
C THR A 48 25.14 -3.20 -13.40
N GLY A 49 26.00 -2.75 -14.31
CA GLY A 49 25.92 -1.39 -14.86
C GLY A 49 24.57 -1.08 -15.51
N HIS A 50 23.97 -2.07 -16.18
CA HIS A 50 22.66 -1.95 -16.82
C HIS A 50 21.51 -1.83 -15.80
N GLN A 51 21.52 -2.65 -14.75
CA GLN A 51 20.53 -2.52 -13.65
C GLN A 51 20.64 -1.15 -12.98
N TRP A 52 21.86 -0.70 -12.70
CA TRP A 52 22.12 0.58 -12.07
C TRP A 52 21.63 1.76 -12.91
N SER A 53 22.04 1.85 -14.19
CA SER A 53 21.68 2.97 -15.06
C SER A 53 20.19 3.03 -15.38
N THR A 54 19.52 1.87 -15.43
CA THR A 54 18.07 1.78 -15.62
C THR A 54 17.33 2.23 -14.36
N ALA A 55 17.64 1.62 -13.20
CA ALA A 55 16.95 1.87 -11.95
C ALA A 55 17.07 3.32 -11.45
N LEU A 56 18.23 3.98 -11.69
CA LEU A 56 18.45 5.36 -11.25
C LEU A 56 17.47 6.38 -11.83
N ARG A 57 16.87 6.08 -12.99
CA ARG A 57 15.91 6.95 -13.66
C ARG A 57 14.50 6.83 -13.07
N GLU A 58 14.25 5.74 -12.35
CA GLU A 58 12.96 5.44 -11.77
C GLU A 58 12.70 6.29 -10.53
N THR A 59 11.42 6.57 -10.28
CA THR A 59 10.96 7.49 -9.25
C THR A 59 10.13 6.76 -8.20
N TYR A 60 10.28 7.13 -6.94
CA TYR A 60 9.33 6.78 -5.88
C TYR A 60 8.38 7.94 -5.70
N ASP A 61 7.08 7.66 -5.56
CA ASP A 61 6.05 8.70 -5.52
C ASP A 61 6.13 9.55 -4.26
N LEU A 62 6.49 8.93 -3.14
CA LEU A 62 6.70 9.59 -1.86
C LEU A 62 7.95 9.01 -1.19
N VAL A 63 8.71 9.87 -0.51
CA VAL A 63 9.88 9.43 0.27
C VAL A 63 9.82 10.04 1.66
N VAL A 64 9.78 9.17 2.67
CA VAL A 64 9.78 9.56 4.07
C VAL A 64 11.20 9.59 4.60
N ARG A 65 11.59 10.71 5.22
CA ARG A 65 12.89 10.89 5.87
C ARG A 65 12.72 11.28 7.33
N ALA A 66 13.60 10.82 8.20
CA ALA A 66 13.67 11.32 9.57
C ALA A 66 14.15 12.79 9.55
N ALA A 67 13.42 13.72 10.17
CA ALA A 67 13.71 15.15 10.11
C ALA A 67 15.12 15.49 10.63
N GLY A 68 15.54 14.87 11.73
CA GLY A 68 16.83 15.16 12.38
C GLY A 68 18.06 14.61 11.66
N THR A 69 17.93 13.56 10.84
CA THR A 69 19.07 12.88 10.20
C THR A 69 19.00 12.85 8.68
N GLY A 70 17.82 13.14 8.11
CA GLY A 70 17.50 12.97 6.70
C GLY A 70 17.63 11.54 6.16
N ARG A 71 17.78 10.55 7.05
CA ARG A 71 17.78 9.12 6.72
C ARG A 71 16.43 8.74 6.14
N VAL A 72 16.44 8.01 5.02
CA VAL A 72 15.21 7.45 4.44
C VAL A 72 14.63 6.40 5.38
N ILE A 73 13.38 6.58 5.78
CA ILE A 73 12.60 5.65 6.58
C ILE A 73 11.93 4.64 5.65
N VAL A 74 11.26 5.13 4.61
CA VAL A 74 10.63 4.31 3.57
C VAL A 74 10.45 5.13 2.29
N ALA A 75 10.62 4.47 1.14
CA ALA A 75 10.22 4.99 -0.17
C ALA A 75 8.95 4.27 -0.62
N VAL A 76 7.98 5.01 -1.15
CA VAL A 76 6.62 4.51 -1.40
C VAL A 76 6.28 4.60 -2.88
N GLU A 77 5.67 3.55 -3.42
CA GLU A 77 5.08 3.53 -4.76
C GLU A 77 3.58 3.23 -4.67
N ILE A 78 2.76 3.99 -5.39
CA ILE A 78 1.31 3.80 -5.46
C ILE A 78 0.88 3.83 -6.93
N GLY A 79 0.31 2.74 -7.42
CA GLY A 79 -0.21 2.70 -8.79
C GLY A 79 -0.43 1.29 -9.30
N PRO A 80 -0.87 1.12 -10.55
CA PRO A 80 -1.14 -0.21 -11.09
C PRO A 80 0.15 -1.04 -11.12
N PRO A 81 0.12 -2.31 -10.67
CA PRO A 81 1.28 -3.18 -10.82
C PRO A 81 1.60 -3.35 -12.31
N PRO A 82 2.89 -3.43 -12.69
CA PRO A 82 3.26 -3.67 -14.08
C PRO A 82 2.75 -5.04 -14.52
N ALA A 83 2.18 -5.12 -15.72
CA ALA A 83 1.69 -6.38 -16.28
C ALA A 83 2.80 -7.43 -16.40
N ASP A 84 2.47 -8.70 -16.19
CA ASP A 84 3.43 -9.80 -16.29
C ASP A 84 4.07 -9.89 -17.68
N GLY A 85 5.38 -10.13 -17.71
CA GLY A 85 6.16 -10.18 -18.95
C GLY A 85 6.41 -8.82 -19.62
N SER A 86 5.83 -7.73 -19.11
CA SER A 86 5.99 -6.41 -19.71
C SER A 86 7.40 -5.83 -19.52
N PRO A 87 7.83 -4.89 -20.39
CA PRO A 87 9.04 -4.11 -20.15
C PRO A 87 9.01 -3.37 -18.80
N GLY A 88 7.84 -2.90 -18.36
CA GLY A 88 7.64 -2.27 -17.06
C GLY A 88 7.96 -3.22 -15.89
N GLN A 89 7.57 -4.50 -16.00
CA GLN A 89 7.90 -5.49 -14.98
C GLN A 89 9.42 -5.74 -14.91
N ARG A 90 10.11 -5.76 -16.05
CA ARG A 90 11.57 -5.88 -16.09
C ARG A 90 12.24 -4.68 -15.41
N VAL A 91 11.77 -3.46 -15.66
CA VAL A 91 12.27 -2.24 -15.00
C VAL A 91 12.02 -2.29 -13.49
N ALA A 92 10.82 -2.68 -13.05
CA ALA A 92 10.48 -2.84 -11.64
C ALA A 92 11.43 -3.83 -10.94
N ARG A 93 11.69 -5.00 -11.55
CA ARG A 93 12.67 -5.98 -11.02
C ARG A 93 14.08 -5.41 -10.90
N MET A 94 14.53 -4.58 -11.85
CA MET A 94 15.83 -3.93 -11.75
C MET A 94 15.86 -2.92 -10.60
N LYS A 95 14.80 -2.12 -10.46
CA LYS A 95 14.64 -1.18 -9.36
C LYS A 95 14.64 -1.91 -8.01
N ASP A 96 13.99 -3.05 -7.90
CA ASP A 96 13.99 -3.92 -6.72
C ASP A 96 15.38 -4.43 -6.37
N ALA A 97 16.11 -4.94 -7.36
CA ALA A 97 17.46 -5.41 -7.16
C ALA A 97 18.38 -4.29 -6.63
N VAL A 98 18.26 -3.07 -7.17
CA VAL A 98 19.04 -1.92 -6.68
C VAL A 98 18.59 -1.52 -5.28
N ALA A 99 17.29 -1.36 -5.03
CA ALA A 99 16.74 -1.00 -3.72
C ALA A 99 17.18 -1.98 -2.63
N ALA A 100 17.09 -3.28 -2.90
CA ALA A 100 17.54 -4.33 -1.99
C ALA A 100 19.05 -4.25 -1.74
N ALA A 101 19.86 -4.07 -2.79
CA ALA A 101 21.31 -3.99 -2.68
C ALA A 101 21.81 -2.76 -1.90
N VAL A 102 21.08 -1.64 -1.93
CA VAL A 102 21.42 -0.43 -1.17
C VAL A 102 20.78 -0.39 0.23
N GLY A 103 19.99 -1.42 0.56
CA GLY A 103 19.21 -1.51 1.80
C GLY A 103 18.13 -0.44 1.93
N LEU A 104 17.54 0.01 0.82
CA LEU A 104 16.47 1.00 0.81
C LEU A 104 15.16 0.34 1.22
N PRO A 105 14.50 0.79 2.31
CA PRO A 105 13.17 0.30 2.65
C PRO A 105 12.12 0.80 1.66
N VAL A 106 11.27 -0.10 1.20
CA VAL A 106 10.24 0.20 0.18
C VAL A 106 8.89 -0.35 0.60
N LEU A 107 7.85 0.45 0.38
CA LEU A 107 6.44 0.06 0.48
C LEU A 107 5.80 0.23 -0.90
N ARG A 108 5.20 -0.83 -1.44
CA ARG A 108 4.46 -0.75 -2.71
C ARG A 108 3.00 -1.04 -2.50
N ILE A 109 2.18 -0.19 -3.11
CA ILE A 109 0.72 -0.32 -3.11
C ILE A 109 0.28 -0.43 -4.57
N GLY A 110 -0.05 -1.65 -4.98
CA GLY A 110 -0.60 -1.92 -6.31
C GLY A 110 -2.08 -1.58 -6.34
N SER A 111 -2.52 -0.59 -7.12
CA SER A 111 -3.93 -0.25 -7.27
C SER A 111 -4.22 0.37 -8.65
N SER A 112 -5.29 -0.04 -9.30
CA SER A 112 -5.80 0.62 -10.52
C SER A 112 -6.42 1.98 -10.26
N THR A 113 -6.86 2.24 -9.03
CA THR A 113 -7.70 3.39 -8.67
C THR A 113 -6.96 4.43 -7.84
N LEU A 114 -6.25 3.98 -6.80
CA LEU A 114 -5.53 4.90 -5.92
C LEU A 114 -4.41 5.61 -6.69
N ARG A 115 -4.21 6.88 -6.36
CA ARG A 115 -3.23 7.77 -6.98
C ARG A 115 -2.33 8.39 -5.93
N PRO A 116 -1.02 8.51 -6.18
CA PRO A 116 -0.10 9.03 -5.19
C PRO A 116 -0.40 10.46 -4.74
N ALA A 117 -0.76 11.35 -5.68
CA ALA A 117 -1.02 12.75 -5.37
C ALA A 117 -2.23 12.92 -4.44
N ASP A 118 -3.30 12.15 -4.68
CA ASP A 118 -4.57 12.34 -3.98
C ASP A 118 -4.64 11.52 -2.67
N HIS A 119 -4.06 10.32 -2.66
CA HIS A 119 -4.23 9.36 -1.55
C HIS A 119 -2.93 9.14 -0.77
N GLY A 120 -1.78 9.35 -1.41
CA GLY A 120 -0.50 8.97 -0.87
C GLY A 120 -0.14 9.64 0.46
N PRO A 121 -0.29 10.96 0.63
CA PRO A 121 -0.02 11.61 1.92
C PRO A 121 -0.85 11.04 3.07
N GLY A 122 -2.13 10.72 2.83
CA GLY A 122 -3.02 10.12 3.82
C GLY A 122 -2.62 8.69 4.17
N ILE A 123 -2.32 7.87 3.17
CA ILE A 123 -1.87 6.48 3.38
C ILE A 123 -0.53 6.44 4.12
N VAL A 124 0.41 7.31 3.74
CA VAL A 124 1.70 7.41 4.43
C VAL A 124 1.51 7.87 5.87
N ALA A 125 0.69 8.90 6.12
CA ALA A 125 0.40 9.35 7.48
C ALA A 125 -0.13 8.21 8.36
N TYR A 126 -1.08 7.44 7.84
CA TYR A 126 -1.65 6.27 8.52
C TYR A 126 -0.59 5.23 8.87
N VAL A 127 0.24 4.85 7.89
CA VAL A 127 1.31 3.85 8.07
C VAL A 127 2.36 4.33 9.08
N LEU A 128 2.68 5.63 9.10
CA LEU A 128 3.61 6.19 10.08
C LEU A 128 3.04 6.15 11.50
N ASP A 129 1.75 6.46 11.66
CA ASP A 129 1.08 6.37 12.96
C ASP A 129 0.98 4.94 13.45
N ALA A 130 0.59 4.02 12.57
CA ALA A 130 0.54 2.59 12.85
C ALA A 130 1.91 2.06 13.28
N HIS A 131 2.97 2.43 12.56
CA HIS A 131 4.33 2.03 12.88
C HIS A 131 4.79 2.61 14.23
N ALA A 132 4.54 3.89 14.49
CA ALA A 132 4.89 4.55 15.75
C ALA A 132 4.11 3.94 16.94
N TYR A 133 2.82 3.67 16.77
CA TYR A 133 1.98 3.03 17.77
C TYR A 133 2.49 1.63 18.11
N THR A 134 2.73 0.80 17.09
CA THR A 134 3.19 -0.58 17.27
C THR A 134 4.56 -0.63 17.94
N ASN A 135 5.48 0.28 17.59
CA ASN A 135 6.77 0.38 18.27
C ASN A 135 6.64 0.85 19.72
N ARG A 136 5.75 1.81 20.00
CA ARG A 136 5.53 2.36 21.35
C ARG A 136 4.97 1.32 22.32
N TRP A 137 4.10 0.43 21.83
CA TRP A 137 3.41 -0.57 22.64
C TRP A 137 3.94 -1.99 22.42
N ALA A 138 5.13 -2.13 21.83
CA ALA A 138 5.72 -3.42 21.54
C ALA A 138 5.92 -4.24 22.82
N GLY A 139 5.30 -5.42 22.89
CA GLY A 139 5.42 -6.34 24.02
C GLY A 139 4.49 -6.04 25.21
N GLU A 140 3.68 -4.99 25.13
CA GLU A 140 2.74 -4.62 26.19
C GLU A 140 1.48 -5.51 26.16
N PRO A 141 1.21 -6.31 27.21
CA PRO A 141 0.06 -7.19 27.23
C PRO A 141 -1.27 -6.42 27.25
N GLY A 142 -2.24 -6.87 26.46
CA GLY A 142 -3.60 -6.32 26.46
C GLY A 142 -3.77 -5.01 25.67
N VAL A 143 -2.71 -4.50 25.03
CA VAL A 143 -2.83 -3.36 24.11
C VAL A 143 -3.40 -3.86 22.78
N THR A 144 -4.53 -3.28 22.36
CA THR A 144 -5.12 -3.55 21.05
C THR A 144 -4.28 -2.99 19.92
N GLY A 145 -4.27 -3.68 18.78
CA GLY A 145 -3.56 -3.23 17.58
C GLY A 145 -4.10 -1.90 17.08
N PHE A 146 -3.23 -1.10 16.42
CA PHE A 146 -3.57 0.26 15.98
C PHE A 146 -4.87 0.32 15.17
N ARG A 147 -5.05 -0.59 14.21
CA ARG A 147 -6.27 -0.66 13.38
C ARG A 147 -7.52 -1.03 14.19
N ASP A 148 -7.37 -1.78 15.28
CA ASP A 148 -8.45 -2.37 16.07
C ASP A 148 -8.94 -1.49 17.23
N ILE A 149 -8.40 -0.27 17.35
CA ILE A 149 -8.88 0.70 18.34
C ILE A 149 -10.34 1.03 18.03
N ALA A 150 -11.23 0.65 18.94
CA ALA A 150 -12.66 0.86 18.81
C ALA A 150 -13.05 2.29 19.20
N GLY A 151 -14.01 2.86 18.48
CA GLY A 151 -14.60 4.15 18.77
C GLY A 151 -15.82 4.39 17.89
N ARG A 152 -16.37 5.61 17.95
CA ARG A 152 -17.57 5.96 17.19
C ARG A 152 -17.23 6.29 15.74
N LEU A 153 -17.86 5.58 14.82
CA LEU A 153 -17.71 5.75 13.38
C LEU A 153 -18.64 6.87 12.85
N PRO A 154 -18.38 7.40 11.63
CA PRO A 154 -19.21 8.44 11.02
C PRO A 154 -20.68 8.04 10.84
N ASP A 155 -20.96 6.74 10.67
CA ASP A 155 -22.32 6.19 10.57
C ASP A 155 -23.00 5.97 11.93
N GLY A 156 -22.36 6.40 13.02
CA GLY A 156 -22.86 6.31 14.39
C GLY A 156 -22.60 4.98 15.09
N ARG A 157 -22.13 3.94 14.39
CA ARG A 157 -21.80 2.64 14.99
C ARG A 157 -20.49 2.70 15.79
N THR A 158 -20.28 1.69 16.63
CA THR A 158 -18.96 1.46 17.26
C THR A 158 -18.17 0.48 16.41
N GLY A 159 -16.93 0.83 16.08
CA GLY A 159 -16.05 0.00 15.26
C GLY A 159 -14.62 0.54 15.23
N PRO A 160 -13.74 -0.06 14.41
CA PRO A 160 -12.33 0.33 14.37
C PRO A 160 -12.16 1.71 13.72
N VAL A 161 -11.76 2.72 14.50
CA VAL A 161 -11.69 4.12 14.03
C VAL A 161 -10.54 4.39 13.07
N ASN A 162 -9.54 3.51 13.08
CA ASN A 162 -8.38 3.55 12.20
C ASN A 162 -8.59 2.65 10.96
N ASP A 163 -9.81 2.23 10.67
CA ASP A 163 -10.11 1.55 9.41
C ASP A 163 -10.19 2.57 8.27
N LEU A 164 -9.26 2.50 7.31
CA LEU A 164 -9.23 3.40 6.15
C LEU A 164 -10.49 3.27 5.25
N GLY A 165 -11.22 2.17 5.36
CA GLY A 165 -12.47 1.91 4.66
C GLY A 165 -13.73 2.44 5.36
N ALA A 166 -13.63 2.95 6.60
CA ALA A 166 -14.81 3.37 7.38
C ALA A 166 -15.64 4.45 6.66
N LEU A 167 -14.97 5.44 6.05
CA LEU A 167 -15.64 6.49 5.28
C LEU A 167 -16.33 5.95 4.03
N THR A 168 -15.72 4.98 3.33
CA THR A 168 -16.38 4.32 2.19
C THR A 168 -17.65 3.61 2.62
N ARG A 169 -17.64 2.90 3.75
CA ARG A 169 -18.82 2.18 4.24
C ARG A 169 -19.97 3.13 4.54
N ALA A 170 -19.70 4.31 5.12
CA ALA A 170 -20.70 5.35 5.29
C ALA A 170 -21.19 5.90 3.93
N ALA A 171 -20.29 6.17 3.00
CA ALA A 171 -20.64 6.66 1.66
C ALA A 171 -21.48 5.65 0.84
N ALA A 172 -21.27 4.34 1.03
CA ALA A 172 -22.06 3.30 0.38
C ALA A 172 -23.51 3.29 0.89
N VAL A 173 -23.75 3.55 2.17
CA VAL A 173 -25.11 3.72 2.72
C VAL A 173 -25.80 4.92 2.05
N GLU A 174 -25.11 6.06 1.95
CA GLU A 174 -25.66 7.24 1.26
C GLU A 174 -25.93 6.98 -0.23
N ALA A 175 -25.04 6.26 -0.91
CA ALA A 175 -25.24 5.85 -2.29
C ALA A 175 -26.46 4.94 -2.46
N TYR A 176 -26.67 4.00 -1.55
CA TYR A 176 -27.86 3.15 -1.52
C TYR A 176 -29.15 3.95 -1.27
N VAL A 177 -29.15 4.87 -0.31
CA VAL A 177 -30.30 5.77 -0.05
C VAL A 177 -30.63 6.61 -1.28
N ALA A 178 -29.60 7.07 -2.00
CA ALA A 178 -29.72 7.77 -3.28
C ALA A 178 -30.08 6.85 -4.46
N ARG A 179 -30.35 5.56 -4.23
CA ARG A 179 -30.67 4.53 -5.25
C ARG A 179 -29.58 4.33 -6.30
N ARG A 180 -28.33 4.63 -5.96
CA ARG A 180 -27.14 4.41 -6.81
C ARG A 180 -26.53 3.02 -6.62
N LEU A 181 -26.91 2.31 -5.54
CA LEU A 181 -26.52 0.93 -5.26
C LEU A 181 -27.76 0.07 -5.03
N SER A 182 -27.67 -1.22 -5.36
CA SER A 182 -28.69 -2.22 -4.99
C SER A 182 -28.49 -2.77 -3.58
N ASP A 183 -27.26 -2.70 -3.06
CA ASP A 183 -26.90 -3.17 -1.72
C ASP A 183 -25.86 -2.22 -1.09
N PRO A 184 -26.08 -1.69 0.12
CA PRO A 184 -25.11 -0.83 0.79
C PRO A 184 -23.88 -1.57 1.34
N ILE A 185 -23.90 -2.92 1.37
CA ILE A 185 -22.84 -3.69 2.02
C ILE A 185 -21.58 -3.74 1.13
N VAL A 186 -20.57 -2.99 1.57
CA VAL A 186 -19.20 -3.13 1.05
C VAL A 186 -18.57 -4.37 1.66
N ARG A 187 -18.28 -5.36 0.82
CA ARG A 187 -17.65 -6.63 1.22
C ARG A 187 -16.15 -6.56 0.97
N GLY A 188 -15.41 -7.44 1.63
CA GLY A 188 -13.97 -7.51 1.48
C GLY A 188 -13.43 -8.89 1.84
N LEU A 189 -12.23 -9.16 1.35
CA LEU A 189 -11.39 -10.27 1.79
C LEU A 189 -9.94 -9.87 1.62
N HIS A 190 -9.05 -10.61 2.27
CA HIS A 190 -7.62 -10.43 2.10
C HIS A 190 -6.88 -11.75 2.19
N VAL A 191 -5.72 -11.81 1.54
CA VAL A 191 -4.82 -12.96 1.59
C VAL A 191 -3.37 -12.48 1.62
N ARG A 192 -2.46 -13.35 2.06
CA ARG A 192 -1.03 -13.10 2.02
C ARG A 192 -0.34 -14.20 1.24
N TRP A 193 0.31 -13.85 0.13
CA TRP A 193 1.05 -14.80 -0.70
C TRP A 193 2.40 -15.13 -0.05
N SER A 194 2.77 -16.41 -0.05
CA SER A 194 4.08 -16.86 0.42
C SER A 194 5.19 -16.30 -0.46
N GLY A 195 6.08 -15.50 0.14
CA GLY A 195 7.14 -14.80 -0.61
C GLY A 195 6.64 -13.72 -1.57
N GLY A 196 5.36 -13.35 -1.49
CA GLY A 196 4.71 -12.37 -2.35
C GLY A 196 4.08 -11.21 -1.57
N PRO A 197 3.33 -10.34 -2.26
CA PRO A 197 2.60 -9.26 -1.61
C PRO A 197 1.42 -9.80 -0.79
N ALA A 198 0.92 -8.99 0.11
CA ALA A 198 -0.44 -9.13 0.59
C ALA A 198 -1.43 -8.61 -0.45
N GLU A 199 -2.63 -9.17 -0.52
CA GLU A 199 -3.65 -8.80 -1.48
C GLU A 199 -4.99 -8.64 -0.78
N GLY A 200 -5.65 -7.52 -1.04
CA GLY A 200 -6.98 -7.17 -0.53
C GLY A 200 -7.94 -6.96 -1.67
N TRP A 201 -9.16 -7.45 -1.49
CA TRP A 201 -10.27 -7.27 -2.42
C TRP A 201 -11.38 -6.55 -1.69
N SER A 202 -12.07 -5.65 -2.38
CA SER A 202 -13.31 -5.07 -1.90
C SER A 202 -14.29 -4.91 -3.03
N TRP A 203 -15.58 -5.11 -2.74
CA TRP A 203 -16.63 -4.95 -3.73
C TRP A 203 -17.95 -4.51 -3.14
N VAL A 204 -18.79 -3.93 -4.00
CA VAL A 204 -20.17 -3.52 -3.69
C VAL A 204 -21.07 -3.72 -4.91
N GLU A 205 -22.32 -4.09 -4.68
CA GLU A 205 -23.28 -4.36 -5.75
C GLU A 205 -23.99 -3.07 -6.18
N VAL A 206 -23.76 -2.68 -7.44
CA VAL A 206 -24.33 -1.45 -8.01
C VAL A 206 -25.74 -1.70 -8.52
N ARG A 207 -25.94 -2.84 -9.19
CA ARG A 207 -27.23 -3.37 -9.63
C ARG A 207 -27.17 -4.90 -9.63
N PRO A 208 -28.32 -5.61 -9.68
CA PRO A 208 -28.35 -7.06 -9.58
C PRO A 208 -27.35 -7.74 -10.52
N GLY A 209 -26.39 -8.46 -9.93
CA GLY A 209 -25.36 -9.22 -10.65
C GLY A 209 -24.17 -8.41 -11.18
N ALA A 210 -24.15 -7.09 -11.01
CA ALA A 210 -23.05 -6.21 -11.45
C ALA A 210 -22.40 -5.51 -10.26
N VAL A 211 -21.14 -5.88 -10.01
CA VAL A 211 -20.38 -5.47 -8.84
C VAL A 211 -19.24 -4.53 -9.24
N LEU A 212 -19.05 -3.49 -8.44
CA LEU A 212 -17.83 -2.68 -8.48
C LEU A 212 -16.78 -3.41 -7.66
N VAL A 213 -15.65 -3.78 -8.25
CA VAL A 213 -14.59 -4.56 -7.59
C VAL A 213 -13.28 -3.79 -7.65
N GLU A 214 -12.57 -3.75 -6.53
CA GLU A 214 -11.20 -3.26 -6.42
C GLU A 214 -10.29 -4.33 -5.83
N ARG A 215 -9.07 -4.37 -6.35
CA ARG A 215 -7.99 -5.23 -5.88
C ARG A 215 -6.79 -4.36 -5.58
N VAL A 216 -6.25 -4.51 -4.37
CA VAL A 216 -5.06 -3.80 -3.94
C VAL A 216 -4.01 -4.79 -3.47
N THR A 217 -2.76 -4.59 -3.87
CA THR A 217 -1.62 -5.34 -3.33
C THR A 217 -0.78 -4.45 -2.44
N VAL A 218 -0.22 -5.01 -1.36
CA VAL A 218 0.72 -4.34 -0.46
C VAL A 218 1.97 -5.19 -0.36
N ALA A 219 3.12 -4.64 -0.77
CA ALA A 219 4.40 -5.30 -0.66
C ALA A 219 5.36 -4.51 0.24
N GLU A 220 5.87 -5.18 1.27
CA GLU A 220 6.78 -4.64 2.26
C GLU A 220 8.22 -5.11 1.98
N HIS A 221 9.17 -4.19 1.86
CA HIS A 221 10.59 -4.53 1.76
C HIS A 221 11.41 -3.76 2.79
N ARG A 222 11.98 -4.47 3.78
CA ARG A 222 12.77 -3.89 4.89
C ARG A 222 12.04 -2.80 5.68
N PHE A 223 10.72 -2.79 5.59
CA PHE A 223 9.80 -1.87 6.25
C PHE A 223 8.58 -2.66 6.69
N THR A 224 7.92 -2.23 7.77
CA THR A 224 6.66 -2.82 8.24
C THR A 224 5.62 -1.73 8.43
N CYS A 225 4.39 -1.96 7.95
CA CYS A 225 3.33 -0.97 7.96
C CYS A 225 2.80 -0.64 9.38
N GLY A 226 3.22 -1.40 10.40
CA GLY A 226 2.72 -1.28 11.77
C GLY A 226 1.33 -1.90 11.99
N VAL A 227 0.71 -2.41 10.94
CA VAL A 227 -0.51 -3.22 10.93
C VAL A 227 -0.30 -4.44 10.04
N ASP A 228 -1.18 -5.44 10.12
CA ASP A 228 -1.15 -6.54 9.16
C ASP A 228 -1.34 -6.02 7.72
N ALA A 229 -0.45 -6.43 6.83
CA ALA A 229 -0.41 -5.94 5.45
C ALA A 229 -1.61 -6.42 4.62
N ALA A 230 -2.18 -7.59 4.93
CA ALA A 230 -3.36 -8.09 4.23
C ALA A 230 -4.61 -7.31 4.63
N ARG A 231 -4.77 -7.02 5.92
CA ARG A 231 -5.78 -6.09 6.43
C ARG A 231 -5.63 -4.68 5.86
N LEU A 232 -4.40 -4.16 5.78
CA LEU A 232 -4.15 -2.87 5.11
C LEU A 232 -4.56 -2.92 3.63
N ALA A 233 -4.25 -3.99 2.92
CA ALA A 233 -4.64 -4.14 1.52
C ALA A 233 -6.18 -4.17 1.36
N GLU A 234 -6.92 -4.82 2.25
CA GLU A 234 -8.39 -4.79 2.26
C GLU A 234 -8.94 -3.39 2.51
N ASP A 235 -8.40 -2.68 3.50
CA ASP A 235 -8.85 -1.34 3.85
C ASP A 235 -8.58 -0.36 2.69
N LEU A 236 -7.44 -0.51 2.01
CA LEU A 236 -7.11 0.25 0.80
C LEU A 236 -7.97 -0.13 -0.41
N ALA A 237 -8.34 -1.40 -0.58
CA ALA A 237 -9.30 -1.81 -1.60
C ALA A 237 -10.69 -1.21 -1.31
N THR A 238 -11.08 -1.16 -0.04
CA THR A 238 -12.31 -0.51 0.41
C THR A 238 -12.27 0.99 0.16
N LEU A 239 -11.14 1.66 0.43
CA LEU A 239 -10.94 3.07 0.07
C LEU A 239 -11.10 3.28 -1.45
N ALA A 240 -10.48 2.44 -2.27
CA ALA A 240 -10.57 2.50 -3.73
C ALA A 240 -12.01 2.32 -4.26
N VAL A 241 -12.81 1.43 -3.65
CA VAL A 241 -14.25 1.33 -3.96
C VAL A 241 -14.93 2.67 -3.72
N GLY A 242 -14.66 3.32 -2.60
CA GLY A 242 -15.22 4.63 -2.26
C GLY A 242 -14.88 5.72 -3.27
N GLU A 243 -13.67 5.73 -3.80
CA GLU A 243 -13.28 6.64 -4.89
C GLU A 243 -14.16 6.43 -6.14
N ARG A 244 -14.33 5.18 -6.57
CA ARG A 244 -15.15 4.86 -7.75
C ARG A 244 -16.63 5.11 -7.53
N LEU A 245 -17.12 5.00 -6.28
CA LEU A 245 -18.50 5.34 -5.94
C LEU A 245 -18.80 6.84 -6.11
N ARG A 246 -17.81 7.73 -5.94
CA ARG A 246 -18.01 9.17 -6.17
C ARG A 246 -18.18 9.53 -7.64
N THR A 247 -17.66 8.70 -8.54
CA THR A 247 -17.68 8.97 -9.98
C THR A 247 -18.83 8.30 -10.72
N LEU A 248 -19.69 7.53 -10.02
CA LEU A 248 -20.81 6.79 -10.61
C LEU A 248 -21.73 7.65 -11.49
N ASP A 249 -21.95 8.92 -11.12
CA ASP A 249 -22.88 9.81 -11.83
C ASP A 249 -22.26 10.45 -13.09
N GLY A 250 -20.93 10.45 -13.21
CA GLY A 250 -20.21 11.09 -14.31
C GLY A 250 -19.81 10.14 -15.45
N ALA A 251 -19.51 8.88 -15.11
CA ALA A 251 -19.27 7.79 -16.06
C ALA A 251 -19.47 6.46 -15.33
N GLU A 252 -20.21 5.52 -15.93
CA GLU A 252 -20.39 4.21 -15.31
C GLU A 252 -19.02 3.49 -15.24
N PRO A 253 -18.50 3.23 -14.02
CA PRO A 253 -17.23 2.54 -13.86
C PRO A 253 -17.37 1.10 -14.38
N PRO A 254 -16.31 0.48 -14.94
CA PRO A 254 -16.39 -0.89 -15.41
C PRO A 254 -16.81 -1.82 -14.27
N LEU A 255 -17.98 -2.45 -14.42
CA LEU A 255 -18.54 -3.39 -13.47
C LEU A 255 -18.12 -4.81 -13.85
N THR A 256 -17.85 -5.62 -12.84
CA THR A 256 -17.57 -7.05 -12.97
C THR A 256 -18.87 -7.81 -12.73
N SER A 257 -19.08 -8.90 -13.45
CA SER A 257 -20.21 -9.78 -13.14
C SER A 257 -19.98 -10.50 -11.81
N ARG A 258 -21.07 -10.86 -11.12
CA ARG A 258 -20.96 -11.67 -9.90
C ARG A 258 -20.26 -13.01 -10.15
N GLU A 259 -20.47 -13.61 -11.32
CA GLU A 259 -19.82 -14.87 -11.72
C GLU A 259 -18.30 -14.70 -11.84
N GLU A 260 -17.83 -13.65 -12.53
CA GLU A 260 -16.40 -13.36 -12.64
C GLU A 260 -15.75 -13.07 -11.28
N LEU A 261 -16.44 -12.36 -10.39
CA LEU A 261 -15.97 -12.14 -9.02
C LEU A 261 -15.81 -13.48 -8.30
N LEU A 262 -16.84 -14.33 -8.30
CA LEU A 262 -16.80 -15.64 -7.64
C LEU A 262 -15.73 -16.55 -8.25
N ALA A 263 -15.54 -16.53 -9.57
CA ALA A 263 -14.47 -17.25 -10.24
C ALA A 263 -13.09 -16.77 -9.75
N GLY A 264 -12.90 -15.46 -9.58
CA GLY A 264 -11.69 -14.88 -8.99
C GLY A 264 -11.44 -15.36 -7.56
N ILE A 265 -12.47 -15.33 -6.71
CA ILE A 265 -12.41 -15.79 -5.31
C ILE A 265 -12.08 -17.30 -5.25
N ARG A 266 -12.74 -18.12 -6.07
CA ARG A 266 -12.43 -19.56 -6.17
C ARG A 266 -11.01 -19.80 -6.69
N GLY A 267 -10.50 -18.94 -7.57
CA GLY A 267 -9.11 -18.95 -8.01
C GLY A 267 -8.11 -18.74 -6.86
N LEU A 268 -8.42 -17.86 -5.90
CA LEU A 268 -7.62 -17.70 -4.68
C LEU A 268 -7.71 -18.96 -3.81
N ALA A 269 -8.91 -19.51 -3.61
CA ALA A 269 -9.13 -20.71 -2.81
C ALA A 269 -8.39 -21.93 -3.38
N ALA A 270 -8.37 -22.10 -4.70
CA ALA A 270 -7.66 -23.17 -5.38
C ALA A 270 -6.13 -23.11 -5.14
N ARG A 271 -5.59 -21.91 -4.90
CA ARG A 271 -4.18 -21.65 -4.62
C ARG A 271 -3.88 -21.52 -3.12
N ARG A 272 -4.75 -22.03 -2.24
CA ARG A 272 -4.59 -21.91 -0.78
C ARG A 272 -3.22 -22.36 -0.24
N ALA A 273 -2.58 -23.33 -0.89
CA ALA A 273 -1.26 -23.83 -0.47
C ALA A 273 -0.13 -22.82 -0.72
N GLU A 274 -0.35 -21.80 -1.55
CA GLU A 274 0.59 -20.71 -1.79
C GLU A 274 0.39 -19.55 -0.80
N LEU A 275 -0.64 -19.60 0.04
CA LEU A 275 -0.97 -18.55 1.02
C LEU A 275 -0.36 -18.85 2.39
N VAL A 276 0.14 -17.83 3.08
CA VAL A 276 0.83 -17.96 4.38
C VAL A 276 -0.05 -18.65 5.42
N ASP A 277 -1.33 -18.28 5.50
CA ASP A 277 -2.31 -18.80 6.47
C ASP A 277 -3.42 -19.63 5.79
N GLY A 278 -3.18 -20.09 4.56
CA GLY A 278 -4.21 -20.69 3.74
C GLY A 278 -5.26 -19.68 3.26
N PHE A 279 -6.47 -20.17 2.99
CA PHE A 279 -7.61 -19.35 2.56
C PHE A 279 -8.71 -19.40 3.63
N ALA A 280 -9.05 -18.25 4.21
CA ALA A 280 -9.99 -18.15 5.34
C ALA A 280 -11.44 -17.86 4.91
N PHE A 281 -11.70 -17.71 3.61
CA PHE A 281 -12.97 -17.21 3.07
C PHE A 281 -13.76 -18.30 2.33
N ASP A 282 -13.66 -19.56 2.74
CA ASP A 282 -14.35 -20.68 2.10
C ASP A 282 -15.88 -20.48 2.02
N HIS A 283 -16.45 -19.74 2.98
CA HIS A 283 -17.86 -19.34 3.00
C HIS A 283 -18.27 -18.42 1.83
N LEU A 284 -17.33 -17.86 1.08
CA LEU A 284 -17.59 -17.08 -0.14
C LEU A 284 -17.56 -17.94 -1.42
N CYS A 285 -17.11 -19.20 -1.31
CA CYS A 285 -17.01 -20.12 -2.44
C CYS A 285 -18.28 -20.96 -2.64
N VAL A 286 -19.15 -21.01 -1.63
CA VAL A 286 -20.43 -21.73 -1.68
C VAL A 286 -21.45 -21.00 -2.54
N ASP A 287 -22.27 -21.76 -3.26
CA ASP A 287 -23.30 -21.24 -4.20
C ASP A 287 -24.51 -20.63 -3.47
#